data_AF-A0A6P0T5V2-F1
#
_entry.id   AF-A0A6P0T5V2-F1
#
_cell.length_a   1.000
_cell.length_b   1.000
_cell.length_c   1.000
_cell.angle_alpha   90.00
_cell.angle_beta   90.00
_cell.angle_gamma   90.00
#
_symmetry.space_group_name_H-M   'P 1'
#
loop_
_entity.id
_entity.type
_entity.pdbx_description
1 polymer ?
#
loop_
_entity_poly.entity_id
_entity_poly.type
_entity_poly.pdbx_seq_one_letter_code
_entity_poly.pdbx_strand_id
1 'polypeptide(L)'
;MQIIKIVNFKSLKDVEFKVNDLFLLLGEQASGKSTVSKLVYFFKSIKQDFIDYVYDNLDNKISEESIFVRRFWPRITTKFYNFFGSTKHLPNFEIVYTYNHDYTFTLTLKDNKRLKPNFSPPLYQALFYGQIHDLIKDVQKNLRQGDAFERRAFRSAINNLETFVERLLGDSRTPVFIPAGRNITVNYSAQFQLDFYGKLVSNLGILSRNKKRNADVEEASEASFAEERQSIDMYLMMEFLKHTTTMQDRFKSMSFDDFLQNKQEIYQLDRPEGLRAISERIDLILKGKYHQDQYGEKIYLDDNTYVHLNNASSGQQEAIRILAKLLLLV
;
A
#
# COMPACT_ATOMS: atom_id res chain seq x y z
N MET A 1 0.68 8.98 -18.28
CA MET A 1 -0.02 7.72 -18.63
C MET A 1 0.82 6.58 -18.11
N GLN A 2 0.25 5.67 -17.32
CA GLN A 2 0.98 4.54 -16.72
C GLN A 2 0.66 3.24 -17.47
N ILE A 3 1.67 2.41 -17.71
CA ILE A 3 1.53 1.15 -18.46
C ILE A 3 2.27 0.05 -17.72
N ILE A 4 1.69 -1.14 -17.64
CA ILE A 4 2.36 -2.34 -17.19
C ILE A 4 2.41 -3.37 -18.33
N LYS A 5 3.61 -3.81 -18.68
CA LYS A 5 3.87 -4.88 -19.65
C LYS A 5 4.48 -6.08 -18.92
N ILE A 6 3.98 -7.27 -19.21
CA ILE A 6 4.36 -8.51 -18.51
C ILE A 6 4.58 -9.60 -19.56
N VAL A 7 5.80 -10.14 -19.58
CA VAL A 7 6.22 -11.21 -20.49
C VAL A 7 6.73 -12.39 -19.67
N ASN A 8 6.13 -13.56 -19.88
CA ASN A 8 6.49 -14.87 -19.29
C ASN A 8 6.52 -14.91 -17.75
N PHE A 9 5.62 -14.20 -17.08
CA PHE A 9 5.54 -14.20 -15.63
C PHE A 9 4.31 -14.97 -15.12
N LYS A 10 4.55 -16.12 -14.47
CA LYS A 10 3.50 -17.03 -13.98
C LYS A 10 2.54 -17.43 -15.12
N SER A 11 1.23 -17.25 -14.96
CA SER A 11 0.23 -17.56 -15.99
C SER A 11 0.14 -16.50 -17.11
N LEU A 12 0.91 -15.41 -17.01
CA LEU A 12 0.88 -14.30 -17.98
C LEU A 12 2.01 -14.48 -19.00
N LYS A 13 1.65 -14.71 -20.27
CA LYS A 13 2.62 -14.97 -21.36
C LYS A 13 3.14 -13.69 -22.01
N ASP A 14 2.24 -12.85 -22.50
CA ASP A 14 2.54 -11.53 -23.04
C ASP A 14 1.28 -10.68 -22.93
N VAL A 15 1.29 -9.73 -22.01
CA VAL A 15 0.15 -8.85 -21.75
C VAL A 15 0.64 -7.43 -21.49
N GLU A 16 -0.13 -6.48 -21.97
CA GLU A 16 0.10 -5.05 -21.72
C GLU A 16 -1.21 -4.40 -21.29
N PHE A 17 -1.15 -3.63 -20.20
CA PHE A 17 -2.30 -2.93 -19.67
C PHE A 17 -1.97 -1.46 -19.42
N LYS A 18 -2.88 -0.59 -19.87
CA LYS A 18 -2.90 0.81 -19.45
C LYS A 18 -3.54 0.92 -18.07
N VAL A 19 -2.80 1.47 -17.11
CA VAL A 19 -3.27 1.68 -15.73
C VAL A 19 -3.97 3.04 -15.68
N ASN A 20 -5.30 3.02 -15.83
CA ASN A 20 -6.18 4.18 -15.73
C ASN A 20 -6.74 4.34 -14.30
N ASP A 21 -7.53 5.38 -14.07
CA ASP A 21 -8.20 5.61 -12.78
C ASP A 21 -9.16 4.48 -12.38
N LEU A 22 -9.81 3.85 -13.37
CA LEU A 22 -10.54 2.60 -13.19
C LEU A 22 -9.91 1.52 -14.08
N PHE A 23 -9.44 0.45 -13.45
CA PHE A 23 -8.86 -0.70 -14.13
C PHE A 23 -9.55 -1.99 -13.66
N LEU A 24 -10.40 -2.54 -14.52
CA LEU A 24 -11.21 -3.73 -14.23
C LEU A 24 -10.61 -4.97 -14.89
N LEU A 25 -10.27 -5.98 -14.09
CA LEU A 25 -9.76 -7.26 -14.56
C LEU A 25 -10.82 -8.35 -14.37
N LEU A 26 -11.37 -8.85 -15.49
CA LEU A 26 -12.36 -9.94 -15.51
C LEU A 26 -11.76 -11.17 -16.20
N GLY A 27 -12.28 -12.36 -15.87
CA GLY A 27 -11.88 -13.61 -16.50
C GLY A 27 -11.92 -14.80 -15.55
N GLU A 28 -11.63 -15.99 -16.07
CA GLU A 28 -11.69 -17.26 -15.35
C GLU A 28 -10.74 -17.35 -14.15
N GLN A 29 -11.01 -18.26 -13.21
CA GLN A 29 -10.12 -18.48 -12.07
C GLN A 29 -8.70 -18.84 -12.54
N ALA A 30 -7.68 -18.46 -11.75
CA ALA A 30 -6.26 -18.67 -12.04
C ALA A 30 -5.69 -17.99 -13.32
N SER A 31 -6.48 -17.14 -14.00
CA SER A 31 -6.03 -16.38 -15.19
C SER A 31 -4.99 -15.27 -14.92
N GLY A 32 -4.49 -15.12 -13.68
CA GLY A 32 -3.46 -14.14 -13.34
C GLY A 32 -3.97 -12.76 -12.90
N LYS A 33 -5.30 -12.53 -12.78
CA LYS A 33 -5.89 -11.25 -12.32
C LYS A 33 -5.26 -10.70 -11.03
N SER A 34 -5.17 -11.54 -9.99
CA SER A 34 -4.54 -11.16 -8.71
C SER A 34 -3.03 -10.91 -8.86
N THR A 35 -2.37 -11.57 -9.81
CA THR A 35 -0.95 -11.32 -10.10
C THR A 35 -0.77 -9.93 -10.69
N VAL A 36 -1.60 -9.55 -11.66
CA VAL A 36 -1.57 -8.20 -12.25
C VAL A 36 -1.87 -7.13 -11.19
N SER A 37 -2.90 -7.30 -10.36
CA SER A 37 -3.22 -6.31 -9.32
C SER A 37 -2.11 -6.17 -8.26
N LYS A 38 -1.49 -7.28 -7.84
CA LYS A 38 -0.33 -7.29 -6.94
C LYS A 38 0.89 -6.63 -7.58
N LEU A 39 1.13 -6.82 -8.88
CA LEU A 39 2.20 -6.14 -9.59
C LEU A 39 1.96 -4.63 -9.68
N VAL A 40 0.76 -4.19 -10.06
CA VAL A 40 0.42 -2.76 -10.10
C VAL A 40 0.59 -2.13 -8.71
N TYR A 41 0.14 -2.80 -7.65
CA TYR A 41 0.38 -2.35 -6.28
C TYR A 41 1.88 -2.30 -5.93
N PHE A 42 2.64 -3.33 -6.28
CA PHE A 42 4.09 -3.40 -6.05
C PHE A 42 4.80 -2.18 -6.68
N PHE A 43 4.52 -1.88 -7.96
CA PHE A 43 5.13 -0.75 -8.64
C PHE A 43 4.65 0.60 -8.08
N LYS A 44 3.35 0.77 -7.82
CA LYS A 44 2.82 2.02 -7.21
C LYS A 44 3.37 2.28 -5.81
N SER A 45 3.74 1.24 -5.07
CA SER A 45 4.28 1.38 -3.70
C SER A 45 5.79 1.64 -3.64
N ILE A 46 6.49 1.67 -4.78
CA ILE A 46 7.93 1.98 -4.84
C ILE A 46 8.25 3.37 -4.29
N LYS A 47 7.35 4.37 -4.46
CA LYS A 47 7.55 5.69 -3.84
C LYS A 47 7.69 5.57 -2.33
N GLN A 48 6.81 4.81 -1.68
CA GLN A 48 6.83 4.65 -0.24
C GLN A 48 8.06 3.86 0.19
N ASP A 49 8.40 2.79 -0.55
CA ASP A 49 9.61 2.02 -0.26
C ASP A 49 10.87 2.90 -0.31
N PHE A 50 10.91 3.85 -1.24
CA PHE A 50 12.02 4.79 -1.40
C PHE A 50 12.05 5.83 -0.27
N ILE A 51 10.90 6.43 0.06
CA ILE A 51 10.80 7.40 1.16
C ILE A 51 11.18 6.75 2.49
N ASP A 52 10.62 5.57 2.80
CA ASP A 52 10.98 4.80 3.99
C ASP A 52 12.47 4.43 3.98
N TYR A 53 13.03 4.10 2.81
CA TYR A 53 14.45 3.80 2.68
C TYR A 53 15.32 5.02 3.00
N VAL A 54 14.92 6.23 2.57
CA VAL A 54 15.58 7.47 2.97
C VAL A 54 15.52 7.62 4.49
N TYR A 55 14.34 7.49 5.09
CA TYR A 55 14.12 7.60 6.54
C TYR A 55 15.02 6.66 7.35
N ASP A 56 15.03 5.38 6.99
CA ASP A 56 15.81 4.33 7.67
C ASP A 56 17.33 4.59 7.60
N ASN A 57 17.78 5.50 6.73
CA ASN A 57 19.18 5.79 6.51
C ASN A 57 19.55 7.27 6.76
N LEU A 58 18.66 8.08 7.36
CA LEU A 58 18.92 9.49 7.63
C LEU A 58 20.14 9.71 8.55
N ASP A 59 20.31 8.86 9.56
CA ASP A 59 21.42 8.94 10.54
C ASP A 59 22.75 8.40 9.99
N ASN A 60 22.71 7.66 8.88
CA ASN A 60 23.92 7.20 8.23
C ASN A 60 24.54 8.42 7.53
N LYS A 61 25.83 8.69 7.78
CA LYS A 61 26.64 9.56 6.91
C LYS A 61 26.73 8.87 5.54
N ILE A 62 25.69 8.96 4.73
CA ILE A 62 25.64 8.47 3.36
C ILE A 62 26.54 9.39 2.55
N SER A 63 27.85 9.15 2.61
CA SER A 63 28.86 9.94 1.91
C SER A 63 29.09 9.46 0.48
N GLU A 64 28.55 8.30 0.09
CA GLU A 64 28.74 7.73 -1.25
C GLU A 64 27.42 7.25 -1.87
N GLU A 65 27.07 7.83 -3.02
CA GLU A 65 25.86 7.57 -3.81
C GLU A 65 25.73 6.09 -4.22
N SER A 66 26.87 5.42 -4.48
CA SER A 66 26.91 3.99 -4.84
C SER A 66 26.47 3.08 -3.68
N ILE A 67 26.73 3.47 -2.42
CA ILE A 67 26.34 2.72 -1.23
C ILE A 67 24.85 2.86 -0.97
N PHE A 68 24.29 4.04 -1.22
CA PHE A 68 22.86 4.32 -1.06
C PHE A 68 22.04 3.45 -2.02
N VAL A 69 22.39 3.44 -3.31
CA VAL A 69 21.74 2.57 -4.31
C VAL A 69 21.86 1.10 -3.94
N ARG A 70 23.06 0.64 -3.52
CA ARG A 70 23.33 -0.77 -3.22
C ARG A 70 22.45 -1.30 -2.09
N ARG A 71 21.97 -0.44 -1.19
CA ARG A 71 21.10 -0.81 -0.07
C ARG A 71 19.61 -0.77 -0.43
N PHE A 72 19.20 -0.05 -1.47
CA PHE A 72 17.80 -0.02 -1.90
C PHE A 72 17.37 -1.31 -2.63
N TRP A 73 18.19 -1.84 -3.55
CA TRP A 73 17.81 -3.03 -4.33
C TRP A 73 17.51 -4.28 -3.50
N PRO A 74 18.24 -4.59 -2.40
CA PRO A 74 17.87 -5.66 -1.49
C PRO A 74 16.47 -5.51 -0.89
N ARG A 75 16.03 -4.28 -0.57
CA ARG A 75 14.67 -4.01 -0.04
C ARG A 75 13.62 -4.37 -1.09
N ILE A 76 13.80 -3.87 -2.31
CA ILE A 76 12.91 -4.14 -3.44
C ILE A 76 12.86 -5.64 -3.81
N THR A 77 14.02 -6.29 -3.80
CA THR A 77 14.15 -7.73 -4.07
C THR A 77 13.45 -8.56 -2.99
N THR A 78 13.64 -8.20 -1.72
CA THR A 78 12.95 -8.84 -0.59
C THR A 78 11.45 -8.66 -0.71
N LYS A 79 10.98 -7.44 -1.01
CA LYS A 79 9.56 -7.16 -1.25
C LYS A 79 9.01 -8.01 -2.40
N PHE A 80 9.72 -8.13 -3.51
CA PHE A 80 9.26 -8.94 -4.64
C PHE A 80 9.13 -10.42 -4.25
N TYR A 81 10.16 -10.99 -3.60
CA TYR A 81 10.10 -12.39 -3.15
C TYR A 81 9.02 -12.61 -2.12
N ASN A 82 8.78 -11.62 -1.25
CA ASN A 82 7.62 -11.66 -0.38
C ASN A 82 6.39 -11.77 -1.27
N PHE A 83 6.13 -10.85 -2.20
CA PHE A 83 4.92 -10.82 -3.05
C PHE A 83 4.70 -12.01 -4.00
N PHE A 84 5.75 -12.59 -4.53
CA PHE A 84 5.63 -13.51 -5.66
C PHE A 84 6.30 -14.87 -5.44
N GLY A 85 7.02 -15.05 -4.33
CA GLY A 85 7.82 -16.21 -4.01
C GLY A 85 9.18 -16.22 -4.70
N SER A 86 9.96 -17.27 -4.44
CA SER A 86 11.28 -17.46 -5.09
C SER A 86 11.18 -17.52 -6.63
N THR A 87 12.20 -17.02 -7.31
CA THR A 87 12.29 -16.99 -8.78
C THR A 87 13.06 -18.17 -9.38
N LYS A 88 13.64 -19.06 -8.55
CA LYS A 88 14.49 -20.18 -9.01
C LYS A 88 13.79 -21.09 -10.03
N HIS A 89 12.50 -21.36 -9.82
CA HIS A 89 11.70 -22.25 -10.66
C HIS A 89 11.05 -21.53 -11.87
N LEU A 90 11.19 -20.20 -11.96
CA LEU A 90 10.51 -19.43 -13.00
C LEU A 90 11.35 -19.39 -14.29
N PRO A 91 10.67 -19.39 -15.46
CA PRO A 91 11.33 -19.05 -16.71
C PRO A 91 11.86 -17.61 -16.65
N ASN A 92 12.72 -17.25 -17.61
CA ASN A 92 13.11 -15.85 -17.76
C ASN A 92 11.86 -15.03 -18.10
N PHE A 93 11.67 -13.96 -17.36
CA PHE A 93 10.53 -13.06 -17.51
C PHE A 93 11.01 -11.62 -17.58
N GLU A 94 10.14 -10.77 -18.11
CA GLU A 94 10.30 -9.34 -18.09
C GLU A 94 8.99 -8.70 -17.63
N ILE A 95 9.08 -7.84 -16.61
CA ILE A 95 7.97 -7.02 -16.17
C ILE A 95 8.41 -5.57 -16.22
N VAL A 96 7.76 -4.76 -17.04
CA VAL A 96 8.06 -3.35 -17.21
C VAL A 96 6.88 -2.52 -16.72
N TYR A 97 7.14 -1.62 -15.78
CA TYR A 97 6.19 -0.59 -15.40
C TYR A 97 6.68 0.77 -15.87
N THR A 98 5.87 1.43 -16.68
CA THR A 98 6.12 2.77 -17.21
C THR A 98 5.33 3.77 -16.37
N TYR A 99 6.02 4.62 -15.62
CA TYR A 99 5.39 5.68 -14.82
C TYR A 99 4.97 6.86 -15.71
N ASN A 100 5.84 7.23 -16.63
CA ASN A 100 5.64 8.28 -17.63
C ASN A 100 6.57 8.03 -18.84
N HIS A 101 6.66 8.98 -19.77
CA HIS A 101 7.46 8.87 -21.00
C HIS A 101 8.93 8.49 -20.73
N ASP A 102 9.53 9.02 -19.66
CA ASP A 102 10.97 8.90 -19.41
C ASP A 102 11.31 7.82 -18.38
N TYR A 103 10.36 7.49 -17.49
CA TYR A 103 10.63 6.70 -16.30
C TYR A 103 9.98 5.33 -16.36
N THR A 104 10.83 4.32 -16.45
CA THR A 104 10.42 2.92 -16.39
C THR A 104 11.14 2.17 -15.26
N PHE A 105 10.46 1.18 -14.71
CA PHE A 105 11.03 0.22 -13.79
C PHE A 105 10.81 -1.20 -14.31
N THR A 106 11.92 -1.87 -14.58
CA THR A 106 11.95 -3.22 -15.12
C THR A 106 12.40 -4.22 -14.06
N LEU A 107 11.71 -5.35 -14.01
CA LEU A 107 12.09 -6.55 -13.26
C LEU A 107 12.42 -7.67 -14.25
N THR A 108 13.64 -8.17 -14.17
CA THR A 108 14.12 -9.35 -14.93
C THR A 108 14.81 -10.34 -14.00
N LEU A 109 15.33 -11.42 -14.56
CA LEU A 109 16.21 -12.35 -13.85
C LEU A 109 17.67 -12.19 -14.30
N LYS A 110 18.60 -12.41 -13.37
CA LYS A 110 20.01 -12.68 -13.67
C LYS A 110 20.19 -14.13 -14.10
N ASP A 111 21.38 -14.47 -14.58
CA ASP A 111 21.74 -15.85 -14.97
C ASP A 111 21.54 -16.86 -13.83
N ASN A 112 21.85 -16.45 -12.60
CA ASN A 112 21.63 -17.26 -11.38
C ASN A 112 20.17 -17.25 -10.88
N LYS A 113 19.21 -16.88 -11.73
CA LYS A 113 17.78 -16.80 -11.44
C LYS A 113 17.40 -15.86 -10.30
N ARG A 114 18.30 -14.99 -9.82
CA ARG A 114 17.95 -13.94 -8.86
C ARG A 114 17.28 -12.77 -9.57
N LEU A 115 16.32 -12.14 -8.90
CA LEU A 115 15.70 -10.91 -9.39
C LEU A 115 16.74 -9.82 -9.66
N LYS A 116 16.59 -9.16 -10.81
CA LYS A 116 17.33 -7.97 -11.22
C LYS A 116 16.34 -6.81 -11.40
N PRO A 117 16.12 -6.00 -10.36
CA PRO A 117 15.42 -4.73 -10.51
C PRO A 117 16.31 -3.73 -11.25
N ASN A 118 15.71 -2.95 -12.16
CA ASN A 118 16.42 -1.94 -12.93
C ASN A 118 15.52 -0.75 -13.24
N PHE A 119 15.92 0.45 -12.80
CA PHE A 119 15.29 1.69 -13.28
C PHE A 119 15.88 2.09 -14.62
N SER A 120 15.06 2.72 -15.47
CA SER A 120 15.56 3.45 -16.64
C SER A 120 16.63 4.46 -16.22
N PRO A 121 17.65 4.74 -17.05
CA PRO A 121 18.70 5.70 -16.70
C PRO A 121 18.18 7.05 -16.19
N PRO A 122 17.16 7.70 -16.80
CA PRO A 122 16.62 8.96 -16.28
C PRO A 122 16.02 8.84 -14.89
N LEU A 123 15.22 7.79 -14.64
CA LEU A 123 14.63 7.54 -13.32
C LEU A 123 15.70 7.25 -12.26
N TYR A 124 16.71 6.46 -12.61
CA TYR A 124 17.83 6.16 -11.71
C TYR A 124 18.60 7.43 -11.34
N GLN A 125 18.89 8.29 -12.32
CA GLN A 125 19.51 9.58 -12.08
C GLN A 125 18.66 10.45 -11.15
N ALA A 126 17.37 10.57 -11.40
CA ALA A 126 16.50 11.43 -10.61
C ALA A 126 16.26 10.95 -9.16
N LEU A 127 16.29 9.63 -8.90
CA LEU A 127 16.08 9.07 -7.56
C LEU A 127 17.35 9.00 -6.71
N PHE A 128 18.54 9.04 -7.33
CA PHE A 128 19.79 8.82 -6.61
C PHE A 128 20.84 9.92 -6.80
N TYR A 129 20.59 10.88 -7.69
CA TYR A 129 21.51 11.97 -8.02
C TYR A 129 20.75 13.30 -8.20
N GLY A 130 21.48 14.41 -8.17
CA GLY A 130 20.93 15.74 -8.37
C GLY A 130 20.06 16.22 -7.21
N GLN A 131 18.90 16.81 -7.50
CA GLN A 131 18.04 17.50 -6.53
C GLN A 131 17.65 16.63 -5.32
N ILE A 132 17.50 15.31 -5.51
CA ILE A 132 17.15 14.39 -4.42
C ILE A 132 18.19 14.41 -3.29
N HIS A 133 19.46 14.62 -3.63
CA HIS A 133 20.55 14.63 -2.65
C HIS A 133 20.46 15.86 -1.75
N ASP A 134 20.13 17.03 -2.32
CA ASP A 134 19.93 18.26 -1.57
C ASP A 134 18.70 18.15 -0.66
N LEU A 135 17.61 17.54 -1.14
CA LEU A 135 16.42 17.28 -0.33
C LEU A 135 16.73 16.35 0.84
N ILE A 136 17.49 15.27 0.63
CA ILE A 136 17.92 14.37 1.71
C ILE A 136 18.81 15.11 2.72
N LYS A 137 19.76 15.93 2.26
CA LYS A 137 20.61 16.75 3.12
C LYS A 137 19.80 17.75 3.95
N ASP A 138 18.78 18.36 3.36
CA ASP A 138 17.88 19.27 4.08
C ASP A 138 17.11 18.54 5.18
N VAL A 139 16.61 17.33 4.89
CA VAL A 139 15.99 16.47 5.92
C VAL A 139 16.99 16.13 7.03
N GLN A 140 18.21 15.76 6.67
CA GLN A 140 19.27 15.43 7.64
C GLN A 140 19.65 16.62 8.52
N LYS A 141 19.75 17.82 7.95
CA LYS A 141 20.06 19.05 8.71
C LYS A 141 19.00 19.35 9.77
N ASN A 142 17.73 19.10 9.45
CA ASN A 142 16.60 19.36 10.32
C ASN A 142 16.22 18.16 11.22
N LEU A 143 17.04 17.10 11.28
CA LEU A 143 16.79 15.92 12.14
C LEU A 143 16.72 16.28 13.64
N ARG A 144 17.49 17.28 14.08
CA ARG A 144 17.52 17.70 15.49
C ARG A 144 16.22 18.43 15.80
N GLN A 145 15.44 17.87 16.73
CA GLN A 145 14.14 18.39 17.15
C GLN A 145 14.20 18.83 18.61
N GLY A 146 14.58 20.08 18.86
CA GLY A 146 14.52 20.73 20.17
C GLY A 146 13.25 21.57 20.32
N ASP A 147 12.97 22.44 19.34
CA ASP A 147 11.87 23.43 19.43
C ASP A 147 10.75 23.26 18.38
N ALA A 148 9.72 24.10 18.45
CA ALA A 148 8.57 24.04 17.54
C ALA A 148 8.92 24.49 16.10
N PHE A 149 9.92 25.35 15.94
CA PHE A 149 10.36 25.84 14.64
C PHE A 149 11.15 24.76 13.90
N GLU A 150 12.06 24.07 14.58
CA GLU A 150 12.81 22.93 14.04
C GLU A 150 11.87 21.79 13.61
N ARG A 151 10.83 21.49 14.40
CA ARG A 151 9.80 20.50 14.00
C ARG A 151 9.05 20.91 12.73
N ARG A 152 8.77 22.21 12.57
CA ARG A 152 8.12 22.73 11.35
C ARG A 152 9.04 22.65 10.16
N ALA A 153 10.31 23.01 10.32
CA ALA A 153 11.33 22.91 9.28
C ALA A 153 11.54 21.46 8.83
N PHE A 154 11.65 20.53 9.78
CA PHE A 154 11.75 19.09 9.49
C PHE A 154 10.54 18.58 8.69
N ARG A 155 9.32 18.89 9.14
CA ARG A 155 8.09 18.53 8.40
C ARG A 155 8.07 19.11 6.99
N SER A 156 8.52 20.36 6.83
CA SER A 156 8.61 20.98 5.51
C SER A 156 9.62 20.27 4.60
N ALA A 157 10.79 19.90 5.12
CA ALA A 157 11.81 19.18 4.38
C ALA A 157 11.32 17.80 3.92
N ILE A 158 10.63 17.08 4.82
CA ILE A 158 9.95 15.83 4.50
C ILE A 158 8.92 16.01 3.39
N ASN A 159 8.01 16.98 3.54
CA ASN A 159 6.95 17.19 2.55
C ASN A 159 7.53 17.54 1.17
N ASN A 160 8.65 18.27 1.13
CA ASN A 160 9.35 18.58 -0.12
C ASN A 160 9.94 17.32 -0.77
N LEU A 161 10.57 16.45 0.01
CA LEU A 161 11.08 15.16 -0.44
C LEU A 161 9.96 14.27 -0.99
N GLU A 162 8.87 14.12 -0.25
CA GLU A 162 7.71 13.33 -0.67
C GLU A 162 7.11 13.91 -1.96
N THR A 163 6.86 15.21 -2.01
CA THR A 163 6.31 15.90 -3.20
C THR A 163 7.20 15.71 -4.42
N PHE A 164 8.53 15.76 -4.25
CA PHE A 164 9.48 15.51 -5.33
C PHE A 164 9.33 14.09 -5.89
N VAL A 165 9.34 13.07 -5.02
CA VAL A 165 9.20 11.66 -5.44
C VAL A 165 7.83 11.39 -6.07
N GLU A 166 6.76 12.00 -5.55
CA GLU A 166 5.41 11.87 -6.09
C GLU A 166 5.28 12.47 -7.49
N ARG A 167 5.85 13.66 -7.71
CA ARG A 167 5.92 14.27 -9.04
C ARG A 167 6.74 13.44 -9.99
N LEU A 168 7.87 12.90 -9.52
CA LEU A 168 8.76 12.07 -10.32
C LEU A 168 8.02 10.83 -10.84
N LEU A 169 7.36 10.07 -9.97
CA LEU A 169 6.64 8.85 -10.37
C LEU A 169 5.22 9.11 -10.90
N GLY A 170 4.78 10.37 -10.93
CA GLY A 170 3.48 10.79 -11.47
C GLY A 170 2.28 10.24 -10.70
N ASP A 171 2.41 10.05 -9.38
CA ASP A 171 1.31 9.58 -8.52
C ASP A 171 1.44 10.08 -7.08
N SER A 172 0.60 11.05 -6.69
CA SER A 172 0.52 11.57 -5.31
C SER A 172 -0.34 10.71 -4.38
N ARG A 173 -1.01 9.66 -4.89
CA ARG A 173 -1.91 8.84 -4.08
C ARG A 173 -1.14 7.76 -3.32
N THR A 174 -1.46 7.54 -2.05
CA THR A 174 -0.92 6.38 -1.31
C THR A 174 -1.60 5.10 -1.81
N PRO A 175 -0.84 4.10 -2.28
CA PRO A 175 -1.44 2.85 -2.74
C PRO A 175 -2.00 2.06 -1.56
N VAL A 176 -3.26 1.64 -1.67
CA VAL A 176 -3.92 0.76 -0.69
C VAL A 176 -4.30 -0.54 -1.39
N PHE A 177 -3.89 -1.68 -0.82
CA PHE A 177 -4.32 -2.98 -1.29
C PHE A 177 -5.49 -3.46 -0.42
N ILE A 178 -6.60 -3.81 -1.06
CA ILE A 178 -7.78 -4.33 -0.37
C ILE A 178 -7.87 -5.83 -0.66
N PRO A 179 -7.60 -6.70 0.32
CA PRO A 179 -7.62 -8.13 0.12
C PRO A 179 -9.05 -8.68 0.06
N ALA A 180 -9.18 -9.91 -0.46
CA ALA A 180 -10.38 -10.71 -0.26
C ALA A 180 -10.51 -11.10 1.23
N GLY A 181 -11.73 -11.28 1.74
CA GLY A 181 -11.96 -11.60 3.16
C GLY A 181 -11.80 -10.42 4.12
N ARG A 182 -11.96 -9.18 3.63
CA ARG A 182 -11.86 -7.93 4.39
C ARG A 182 -12.93 -7.74 5.47
N ASN A 183 -13.98 -8.56 5.46
CA ASN A 183 -15.00 -8.64 6.52
C ASN A 183 -14.41 -9.01 7.89
N ILE A 184 -13.16 -9.50 7.94
CA ILE A 184 -12.42 -9.71 9.20
C ILE A 184 -12.36 -8.44 10.07
N THR A 185 -12.36 -7.25 9.46
CA THR A 185 -12.36 -5.95 10.16
C THR A 185 -13.67 -5.61 10.86
N VAL A 186 -14.71 -6.39 10.59
CA VAL A 186 -16.07 -6.15 11.09
C VAL A 186 -16.52 -7.30 12.00
N ASN A 187 -16.26 -8.54 11.59
CA ASN A 187 -16.82 -9.72 12.22
C ASN A 187 -16.11 -10.14 13.50
N TYR A 188 -14.86 -9.72 13.69
CA TYR A 188 -14.07 -10.09 14.86
C TYR A 188 -13.90 -8.92 15.80
N SER A 189 -13.82 -9.22 17.10
CA SER A 189 -13.57 -8.22 18.13
C SER A 189 -12.24 -7.51 17.90
N ALA A 190 -12.14 -6.25 18.34
CA ALA A 190 -10.88 -5.49 18.27
C ALA A 190 -9.72 -6.26 18.93
N GLN A 191 -9.98 -6.96 20.04
CA GLN A 191 -8.96 -7.78 20.71
C GLN A 191 -8.49 -8.93 19.82
N PHE A 192 -9.40 -9.66 19.16
CA PHE A 192 -9.00 -10.72 18.23
C PHE A 192 -8.24 -10.16 17.03
N GLN A 193 -8.64 -9.01 16.50
CA GLN A 193 -7.93 -8.35 15.40
C GLN A 193 -6.50 -7.97 15.83
N LEU A 194 -6.33 -7.44 17.04
CA LEU A 194 -5.02 -7.10 17.62
C LEU A 194 -4.16 -8.34 17.91
N ASP A 195 -4.75 -9.40 18.47
CA ASP A 195 -4.05 -10.66 18.73
C ASP A 195 -3.64 -11.37 17.44
N PHE A 196 -4.56 -11.39 16.45
CA PHE A 196 -4.31 -11.90 15.12
C PHE A 196 -3.18 -11.10 14.47
N TYR A 197 -3.27 -9.76 14.48
CA TYR A 197 -2.22 -8.87 13.99
C TYR A 197 -0.88 -9.13 14.68
N GLY A 198 -0.85 -9.23 16.01
CA GLY A 198 0.36 -9.52 16.78
C GLY A 198 1.01 -10.86 16.39
N LYS A 199 0.19 -11.89 16.16
CA LYS A 199 0.64 -13.20 15.64
C LYS A 199 1.12 -13.12 14.19
N LEU A 200 0.46 -12.32 13.34
CA LEU A 200 0.91 -12.09 11.96
C LEU A 200 2.30 -11.44 11.95
N VAL A 201 2.48 -10.37 12.73
CA VAL A 201 3.75 -9.64 12.84
C VAL A 201 4.85 -10.53 13.37
N SER A 202 4.58 -11.32 14.42
CA SER A 202 5.58 -12.23 14.99
C SER A 202 5.97 -13.33 14.00
N ASN A 203 5.02 -13.93 13.31
CA ASN A 203 5.28 -14.95 12.30
C ASN A 203 6.05 -14.40 11.10
N LEU A 204 5.70 -13.21 10.59
CA LEU A 204 6.46 -12.53 9.54
C LEU A 204 7.88 -12.16 9.98
N GLY A 205 8.05 -11.77 11.25
CA GLY A 205 9.35 -11.51 11.87
C GLY A 205 10.21 -12.77 12.02
N ILE A 206 9.61 -13.90 12.38
CA ILE A 206 10.27 -15.21 12.49
C ILE A 206 10.67 -15.73 11.10
N LEU A 207 9.77 -15.65 10.11
CA LEU A 207 10.06 -16.00 8.71
C LEU A 207 11.22 -15.17 8.15
N SER A 208 11.28 -13.87 8.47
CA SER A 208 12.37 -12.98 8.07
C SER A 208 13.71 -13.30 8.77
N ARG A 209 13.68 -13.78 10.03
CA ARG A 209 14.87 -14.18 10.79
C ARG A 209 15.41 -15.55 10.37
N ASN A 210 14.54 -16.52 10.12
CA ASN A 210 14.94 -17.86 9.65
C ASN A 210 15.60 -17.80 8.26
N LYS A 211 15.21 -16.84 7.42
CA LYS A 211 15.82 -16.57 6.11
C LYS A 211 17.29 -16.13 6.19
N LYS A 212 17.73 -15.50 7.29
CA LYS A 212 19.15 -15.14 7.51
C LYS A 212 20.02 -16.31 7.95
N ARG A 213 19.44 -17.34 8.57
CA ARG A 213 20.15 -18.52 9.05
C ARG A 213 20.28 -19.63 7.99
N ASN A 214 19.37 -19.69 7.03
CA ASN A 214 19.29 -20.77 6.04
C ASN A 214 19.74 -20.35 4.62
N ALA A 215 20.62 -19.35 4.50
CA ALA A 215 21.10 -18.88 3.19
C ALA A 215 21.95 -19.93 2.43
N ASP A 216 22.34 -21.02 3.09
CA ASP A 216 23.29 -22.02 2.55
C ASP A 216 22.73 -23.45 2.43
N VAL A 217 21.39 -23.67 2.41
CA VAL A 217 20.84 -25.02 2.21
C VAL A 217 19.83 -25.04 1.06
N GLU A 218 20.19 -25.78 0.00
CA GLU A 218 19.56 -25.77 -1.32
C GLU A 218 18.29 -26.60 -1.48
N GLU A 219 17.74 -27.21 -0.42
CA GLU A 219 16.54 -28.03 -0.51
C GLU A 219 15.45 -27.54 0.46
N ALA A 220 14.69 -26.52 0.04
CA ALA A 220 13.43 -26.16 0.70
C ALA A 220 12.27 -26.54 -0.23
N SER A 221 11.54 -27.57 0.19
CA SER A 221 10.47 -28.28 -0.52
C SER A 221 9.22 -27.42 -0.79
N GLU A 222 8.28 -27.96 -1.57
CA GLU A 222 6.97 -27.39 -1.93
C GLU A 222 6.17 -26.82 -0.75
N ALA A 223 6.40 -27.28 0.48
CA ALA A 223 5.82 -26.72 1.70
C ALA A 223 6.22 -25.25 1.93
N SER A 224 7.45 -24.86 1.59
CA SER A 224 7.95 -23.48 1.72
C SER A 224 7.21 -22.51 0.79
N PHE A 225 6.77 -22.97 -0.39
CA PHE A 225 6.06 -22.14 -1.36
C PHE A 225 4.59 -21.91 -1.00
N ALA A 226 3.94 -22.87 -0.34
CA ALA A 226 2.59 -22.71 0.21
C ALA A 226 2.61 -21.75 1.43
N GLU A 227 3.61 -21.88 2.30
CA GLU A 227 3.86 -20.93 3.40
C GLU A 227 4.18 -19.52 2.88
N GLU A 228 4.97 -19.39 1.81
CA GLU A 228 5.25 -18.10 1.15
C GLU A 228 3.98 -17.43 0.61
N ARG A 229 3.06 -18.18 -0.03
CA ARG A 229 1.77 -17.63 -0.49
C ARG A 229 0.88 -17.17 0.66
N GLN A 230 0.78 -17.97 1.72
CA GLN A 230 0.04 -17.59 2.93
C GLN A 230 0.64 -16.32 3.56
N SER A 231 1.96 -16.17 3.58
CA SER A 231 2.64 -15.01 4.16
C SER A 231 2.32 -13.68 3.48
N ILE A 232 2.03 -13.66 2.17
CA ILE A 232 1.71 -12.43 1.43
C ILE A 232 0.31 -11.96 1.71
N ASP A 233 -0.67 -12.86 1.55
CA ASP A 233 -2.05 -12.49 1.78
C ASP A 233 -2.23 -12.13 3.26
N MET A 234 -1.45 -12.75 4.16
CA MET A 234 -1.28 -12.30 5.55
C MET A 234 -0.62 -10.92 5.67
N TYR A 235 0.44 -10.61 4.92
CA TYR A 235 1.08 -9.29 4.93
C TYR A 235 0.13 -8.20 4.41
N LEU A 236 -0.53 -8.42 3.27
CA LEU A 236 -1.50 -7.49 2.69
C LEU A 236 -2.73 -7.34 3.59
N MET A 237 -3.17 -8.43 4.25
CA MET A 237 -4.21 -8.37 5.27
C MET A 237 -3.74 -7.58 6.50
N MET A 238 -2.51 -7.77 6.96
CA MET A 238 -1.93 -7.03 8.08
C MET A 238 -1.86 -5.53 7.77
N GLU A 239 -1.37 -5.14 6.59
CA GLU A 239 -1.34 -3.74 6.14
C GLU A 239 -2.76 -3.17 6.04
N PHE A 240 -3.70 -3.94 5.51
CA PHE A 240 -5.11 -3.55 5.46
C PHE A 240 -5.72 -3.37 6.85
N LEU A 241 -5.51 -4.31 7.78
CA LEU A 241 -5.97 -4.24 9.17
C LEU A 241 -5.44 -2.98 9.85
N LYS A 242 -4.11 -2.76 9.78
CA LYS A 242 -3.45 -1.56 10.32
C LYS A 242 -4.08 -0.28 9.77
N HIS A 243 -4.29 -0.24 8.45
CA HIS A 243 -4.95 0.88 7.79
C HIS A 243 -6.36 1.12 8.34
N THR A 244 -7.17 0.06 8.43
CA THR A 244 -8.56 0.15 8.89
C THR A 244 -8.69 0.56 10.35
N THR A 245 -7.82 0.08 11.25
CA THR A 245 -7.85 0.49 12.66
C THR A 245 -7.58 1.98 12.80
N THR A 246 -6.56 2.50 12.11
CA THR A 246 -6.28 3.94 12.10
C THR A 246 -7.41 4.76 11.46
N MET A 247 -8.11 4.21 10.47
CA MET A 247 -9.29 4.86 9.88
C MET A 247 -10.47 4.90 10.85
N GLN A 248 -10.80 3.79 11.51
CA GLN A 248 -11.93 3.69 12.44
C GLN A 248 -11.81 4.69 13.58
N ASP A 249 -10.59 4.97 14.06
CA ASP A 249 -10.35 5.99 15.07
C ASP A 249 -10.81 7.39 14.65
N ARG A 250 -10.84 7.70 13.35
CA ARG A 250 -11.29 8.99 12.82
C ARG A 250 -12.81 9.14 12.77
N PHE A 251 -13.54 8.02 12.80
CA PHE A 251 -15.01 7.98 12.79
C PHE A 251 -15.61 7.66 14.17
N LYS A 252 -14.80 7.68 15.22
CA LYS A 252 -15.28 7.46 16.59
C LYS A 252 -16.38 8.45 16.96
N SER A 253 -17.50 7.90 17.43
CA SER A 253 -18.64 8.67 17.95
C SER A 253 -19.29 9.61 16.92
N MET A 254 -19.24 9.27 15.63
CA MET A 254 -19.87 10.09 14.58
C MET A 254 -20.45 9.21 13.46
N SER A 255 -21.43 9.78 12.74
CA SER A 255 -21.89 9.23 11.46
C SER A 255 -21.01 9.70 10.30
N PHE A 256 -21.20 9.09 9.12
CA PHE A 256 -20.58 9.61 7.90
C PHE A 256 -21.11 10.99 7.51
N ASP A 257 -22.38 11.27 7.78
CA ASP A 257 -22.99 12.59 7.57
C ASP A 257 -22.31 13.65 8.46
N ASP A 258 -22.16 13.35 9.76
CA ASP A 258 -21.47 14.23 10.71
C ASP A 258 -20.02 14.49 10.27
N PHE A 259 -19.32 13.46 9.79
CA PHE A 259 -17.95 13.59 9.30
C PHE A 259 -17.86 14.54 8.10
N LEU A 260 -18.77 14.40 7.13
CA LEU A 260 -18.82 15.26 5.95
C LEU A 260 -19.18 16.71 6.29
N GLN A 261 -20.14 16.91 7.19
CA GLN A 261 -20.53 18.24 7.65
C GLN A 261 -19.35 18.94 8.35
N ASN A 262 -18.67 18.25 9.27
CA ASN A 262 -17.48 18.78 9.94
C ASN A 262 -16.38 19.20 8.94
N LYS A 263 -16.15 18.39 7.89
CA LYS A 263 -15.21 18.75 6.83
C LYS A 263 -15.64 19.98 6.04
N GLN A 264 -16.92 20.08 5.70
CA GLN A 264 -17.44 21.25 4.99
C GLN A 264 -17.23 22.53 5.80
N GLU A 265 -17.51 22.49 7.10
CA GLU A 265 -17.33 23.64 8.01
C GLU A 265 -15.86 24.02 8.18
N ILE A 266 -14.98 23.04 8.44
CA ILE A 266 -13.54 23.27 8.67
C ILE A 266 -12.85 23.84 7.43
N TYR A 267 -13.15 23.28 6.25
CA TYR A 267 -12.46 23.63 5.00
C TYR A 267 -13.23 24.64 4.14
N GLN A 268 -14.37 25.15 4.64
CA GLN A 268 -15.25 26.09 3.93
C GLN A 268 -15.53 25.64 2.49
N LEU A 269 -15.85 24.34 2.34
CA LEU A 269 -16.03 23.74 1.02
C LEU A 269 -17.29 24.28 0.34
N ASP A 270 -17.11 25.00 -0.76
CA ASP A 270 -18.20 25.54 -1.60
C ASP A 270 -18.77 24.49 -2.57
N ARG A 271 -18.98 23.26 -2.09
CA ARG A 271 -19.53 22.12 -2.87
C ARG A 271 -20.54 21.27 -2.07
N PRO A 272 -21.58 21.87 -1.47
CA PRO A 272 -22.56 21.14 -0.66
C PRO A 272 -23.29 20.05 -1.44
N GLU A 273 -23.58 20.29 -2.73
CA GLU A 273 -24.27 19.32 -3.58
C GLU A 273 -23.44 18.05 -3.82
N GLY A 274 -22.13 18.18 -3.98
CA GLY A 274 -21.23 17.04 -4.18
C GLY A 274 -21.12 16.17 -2.93
N LEU A 275 -21.00 16.79 -1.74
CA LEU A 275 -20.97 16.08 -0.47
C LEU A 275 -22.30 15.36 -0.19
N ARG A 276 -23.42 16.02 -0.48
CA ARG A 276 -24.75 15.42 -0.39
C ARG A 276 -24.91 14.22 -1.33
N ALA A 277 -24.49 14.35 -2.59
CA ALA A 277 -24.52 13.24 -3.55
C ALA A 277 -23.67 12.05 -3.10
N ILE A 278 -22.53 12.31 -2.43
CA ILE A 278 -21.69 11.25 -1.84
C ILE A 278 -22.43 10.55 -0.69
N SER A 279 -23.01 11.31 0.24
CA SER A 279 -23.80 10.76 1.36
C SER A 279 -24.98 9.91 0.85
N GLU A 280 -25.78 10.45 -0.08
CA GLU A 280 -26.91 9.72 -0.68
C GLU A 280 -26.46 8.43 -1.38
N ARG A 281 -25.31 8.45 -2.07
CA ARG A 281 -24.77 7.25 -2.74
C ARG A 281 -24.28 6.21 -1.74
N ILE A 282 -23.68 6.64 -0.64
CA ILE A 282 -23.24 5.77 0.46
C ILE A 282 -24.44 5.09 1.09
N ASP A 283 -25.49 5.85 1.42
CA ASP A 283 -26.73 5.32 2.00
C ASP A 283 -27.40 4.32 1.07
N LEU A 284 -27.38 4.56 -0.24
CA LEU A 284 -27.89 3.61 -1.25
C LEU A 284 -27.09 2.31 -1.30
N ILE A 285 -25.75 2.37 -1.18
CA ILE A 285 -24.88 1.19 -1.17
C ILE A 285 -25.10 0.39 0.11
N LEU A 286 -25.18 1.08 1.25
CA LEU A 286 -25.38 0.47 2.56
C LEU A 286 -26.84 0.08 2.81
N LYS A 287 -27.79 0.60 2.05
CA LYS A 287 -29.24 0.51 2.30
C LYS A 287 -29.61 0.98 3.71
N GLY A 288 -28.99 2.08 4.16
CA GLY A 288 -29.15 2.63 5.49
C GLY A 288 -27.99 3.55 5.88
N LYS A 289 -28.13 4.24 7.01
CA LYS A 289 -27.18 5.24 7.50
C LYS A 289 -26.16 4.65 8.46
N TYR A 290 -24.88 4.87 8.19
CA TYR A 290 -23.82 4.42 9.08
C TYR A 290 -23.66 5.35 10.29
N HIS A 291 -23.52 4.77 11.47
CA HIS A 291 -23.18 5.48 12.69
C HIS A 291 -22.28 4.62 13.58
N GLN A 292 -21.31 5.24 14.24
CA GLN A 292 -20.46 4.59 15.24
C GLN A 292 -20.62 5.28 16.59
N ASP A 293 -20.96 4.50 17.63
CA ASP A 293 -21.04 4.98 19.00
C ASP A 293 -20.20 4.09 19.95
N GLN A 294 -20.31 4.33 21.27
CA GLN A 294 -19.61 3.55 22.30
C GLN A 294 -19.98 2.06 22.32
N TYR A 295 -21.13 1.68 21.76
CA TYR A 295 -21.62 0.31 21.64
C TYR A 295 -21.27 -0.33 20.28
N GLY A 296 -20.54 0.40 19.43
CA GLY A 296 -19.98 -0.10 18.18
C GLY A 296 -20.60 0.52 16.94
N GLU A 297 -20.33 -0.13 15.80
CA GLU A 297 -20.77 0.32 14.48
C GLU A 297 -22.16 -0.21 14.15
N LYS A 298 -23.01 0.64 13.59
CA LYS A 298 -24.42 0.38 13.29
C LYS A 298 -24.78 0.89 11.89
N ILE A 299 -25.76 0.24 11.28
CA ILE A 299 -26.47 0.73 10.10
C ILE A 299 -27.94 0.94 10.49
N TYR A 300 -28.39 2.19 10.47
CA TYR A 300 -29.77 2.58 10.71
C TYR A 300 -30.58 2.42 9.42
N LEU A 301 -31.63 1.61 9.47
CA LEU A 301 -32.57 1.39 8.36
C LEU A 301 -33.65 2.49 8.35
N ASP A 302 -33.98 2.98 9.54
CA ASP A 302 -34.84 4.13 9.83
C ASP A 302 -34.42 4.72 11.19
N ASP A 303 -35.16 5.72 11.69
CA ASP A 303 -34.82 6.45 12.92
C ASP A 303 -34.79 5.57 14.19
N ASN A 304 -35.51 4.45 14.19
CA ASN A 304 -35.67 3.58 15.37
C ASN A 304 -35.07 2.18 15.19
N THR A 305 -34.82 1.78 13.95
CA THR A 305 -34.38 0.44 13.59
C THR A 305 -32.95 0.47 13.08
N TYR A 306 -32.08 -0.27 13.75
CA TYR A 306 -30.70 -0.45 13.32
C TYR A 306 -30.27 -1.90 13.39
N VAL A 307 -29.24 -2.22 12.63
CA VAL A 307 -28.48 -3.46 12.75
C VAL A 307 -27.06 -3.13 13.17
N HIS A 308 -26.49 -3.92 14.08
CA HIS A 308 -25.07 -3.85 14.34
C HIS A 308 -24.31 -4.31 13.08
N LEU A 309 -23.20 -3.64 12.77
CA LEU A 309 -22.46 -3.88 11.54
C LEU A 309 -21.94 -5.33 11.43
N ASN A 310 -21.60 -5.96 12.56
CA ASN A 310 -21.21 -7.38 12.62
C ASN A 310 -22.35 -8.35 12.26
N ASN A 311 -23.61 -7.90 12.35
CA ASN A 311 -24.81 -8.67 11.99
C ASN A 311 -25.37 -8.24 10.62
N ALA A 312 -24.77 -7.24 9.96
CA ALA A 312 -25.17 -6.79 8.63
C ALA A 312 -24.78 -7.82 7.56
N SER A 313 -25.31 -7.66 6.34
CA SER A 313 -24.95 -8.53 5.22
C SER A 313 -23.45 -8.44 4.89
N SER A 314 -22.84 -9.53 4.42
CA SER A 314 -21.42 -9.54 4.05
C SER A 314 -21.05 -8.43 3.07
N GLY A 315 -21.94 -8.10 2.12
CA GLY A 315 -21.75 -6.98 1.20
C GLY A 315 -21.64 -5.63 1.90
N GLN A 316 -22.48 -5.34 2.90
CA GLN A 316 -22.42 -4.11 3.70
C GLN A 316 -21.14 -4.06 4.55
N GLN A 317 -20.80 -5.17 5.22
CA GLN A 317 -19.57 -5.30 6.01
C GLN A 317 -18.31 -5.06 5.17
N GLU A 318 -18.33 -5.53 3.93
CA GLU A 318 -17.22 -5.40 3.01
C GLU A 318 -17.14 -4.03 2.34
N ALA A 319 -18.28 -3.37 2.10
CA ALA A 319 -18.35 -2.06 1.47
C ALA A 319 -17.93 -0.94 2.42
N ILE A 320 -18.31 -1.02 3.70
CA ILE A 320 -18.14 0.08 4.67
C ILE A 320 -16.70 0.59 4.79
N ARG A 321 -15.70 -0.32 4.74
CA ARG A 321 -14.28 0.06 4.83
C ARG A 321 -13.80 0.80 3.59
N ILE A 322 -14.34 0.45 2.43
CA ILE A 322 -14.06 1.13 1.15
C ILE A 322 -14.68 2.52 1.19
N LEU A 323 -15.93 2.63 1.63
CA LEU A 323 -16.65 3.90 1.74
C LEU A 323 -15.99 4.85 2.74
N ALA A 324 -15.65 4.36 3.95
CA ALA A 324 -14.90 5.12 4.94
C ALA A 324 -13.56 5.63 4.39
N LYS A 325 -12.85 4.79 3.63
CA LYS A 325 -11.60 5.21 2.99
C LYS A 325 -11.82 6.33 1.97
N LEU A 326 -12.86 6.23 1.13
CA LEU A 326 -13.18 7.25 0.14
C LEU A 326 -13.54 8.58 0.82
N LEU A 327 -14.30 8.54 1.92
CA LEU A 327 -14.64 9.74 2.70
C LEU A 327 -13.41 10.45 3.27
N LEU A 328 -12.38 9.71 3.67
CA LEU A 328 -11.13 10.33 4.15
C LEU A 328 -10.32 11.03 3.05
N LEU A 329 -10.59 10.74 1.77
CA LEU A 329 -9.93 11.35 0.62
C LEU A 329 -10.61 12.64 0.13
N VAL A 330 -11.90 12.81 0.46
CA VAL A 330 -12.65 14.06 0.32
C VAL A 330 -12.28 14.97 1.48
#